data_AF-A0A1T0B6N7-F1
#
_entry.id   AF-A0A1T0B6N7-F1
#
_cell.length_a   1.000
_cell.length_b   1.000
_cell.length_c   1.000
_cell.angle_alpha   90.00
_cell.angle_beta   90.00
_cell.angle_gamma   90.00
#
_symmetry.space_group_name_H-M   'P 1'
#
loop_
_entity.id
_entity.type
_entity.pdbx_description
1 polymer ?
#
loop_
_entity_poly.entity_id
_entity_poly.type
_entity_poly.pdbx_seq_one_letter_code
_entity_poly.pdbx_strand_id
1 'polypeptide(L)'
;MKLNKFKALSLILGSAVLLQGCTAAVIAGGVAVATKVATDPRTVGTQIDDETLEEKIRFSVMKDPQIKSEARVNIVSYGGKVLLIGQAPSQNTIELVTSLTEGVEGVNKVINEMRVGNKISATQIARDGLITSEIKSKLLLDSRVKMNQVKVITENNETFIMGNVTKQQADAILSIASQVSVRPKKVLNVLHYLN
;
A
#
# COMPACT_ATOMS: atom_id res chain seq x y z
N MET A 1 23.32 32.27 10.66
CA MET A 1 22.30 33.06 9.93
C MET A 1 21.07 33.20 10.84
N LYS A 2 20.81 34.38 11.43
CA LYS A 2 19.65 34.58 12.33
C LYS A 2 18.39 34.76 11.47
N LEU A 3 17.49 33.78 11.47
CA LEU A 3 16.24 33.86 10.73
C LEU A 3 15.30 34.84 11.46
N ASN A 4 14.92 35.95 10.82
CA ASN A 4 14.00 36.92 11.40
C ASN A 4 12.66 36.23 11.72
N LYS A 5 12.14 36.46 12.92
CA LYS A 5 10.89 35.85 13.43
C LYS A 5 9.71 36.00 12.45
N PHE A 6 9.66 37.10 11.70
CA PHE A 6 8.68 37.34 10.64
C PHE A 6 8.82 36.42 9.41
N LYS A 7 10.05 36.06 9.01
CA LYS A 7 10.30 35.10 7.92
C LYS A 7 9.97 33.67 8.34
N ALA A 8 10.23 33.32 9.60
CA ALA A 8 9.84 32.04 10.17
C ALA A 8 8.30 31.89 10.24
N LEU A 9 7.59 32.95 10.64
CA LEU A 9 6.12 32.94 10.69
C LEU A 9 5.48 32.82 9.30
N SER A 10 6.05 33.50 8.30
CA SER A 10 5.58 33.41 6.91
C SER A 10 5.81 32.03 6.28
N LEU A 11 6.93 31.37 6.62
CA LEU A 11 7.23 30.01 6.16
C LEU A 11 6.32 28.95 6.81
N ILE A 12 5.95 29.14 8.09
CA ILE A 12 5.00 28.26 8.81
C ILE A 12 3.57 28.46 8.27
N LEU A 13 3.16 29.70 8.00
CA LEU A 13 1.82 29.98 7.47
C LEU A 13 1.65 29.53 6.01
N GLY A 14 2.71 29.63 5.19
CA GLY A 14 2.72 29.11 3.82
C GLY A 14 2.68 27.58 3.73
N SER A 15 3.29 26.88 4.70
CA SER A 15 3.24 25.41 4.76
C SER A 15 1.89 24.87 5.24
N ALA A 16 1.12 25.64 6.03
CA ALA A 16 -0.23 25.28 6.45
C ALA A 16 -1.25 25.30 5.28
N VAL A 17 -1.07 26.17 4.29
CA VAL A 17 -1.94 26.26 3.09
C VAL A 17 -1.75 25.05 2.17
N LEU A 18 -0.54 24.50 2.10
CA LEU A 18 -0.25 23.31 1.30
C LEU A 18 -0.77 22.00 1.93
N LEU A 19 -1.17 22.03 3.21
CA LEU A 19 -1.75 20.88 3.92
C LEU A 19 -3.28 20.76 3.78
N GLN A 20 -3.97 21.73 3.17
CA GLN A 20 -5.43 21.66 2.96
C GLN A 20 -5.85 20.78 1.76
N GLY A 21 -4.93 20.05 1.16
CA GLY A 21 -5.15 19.22 -0.04
C GLY A 21 -5.95 17.93 0.14
N CYS A 22 -6.69 17.71 1.22
CA CYS A 22 -7.36 16.42 1.46
C CYS A 22 -8.90 16.44 1.56
N THR A 23 -9.57 17.60 1.50
CA THR A 23 -11.04 17.65 1.69
C THR A 23 -11.84 18.20 0.50
N ALA A 24 -11.19 18.83 -0.49
CA ALA A 24 -11.90 19.43 -1.62
C ALA A 24 -12.54 18.42 -2.59
N ALA A 25 -12.21 17.12 -2.50
CA ALA A 25 -12.79 16.09 -3.35
C ALA A 25 -14.17 15.57 -2.86
N VAL A 26 -14.63 15.95 -1.66
CA VAL A 26 -15.84 15.37 -1.06
C VAL A 26 -17.14 15.97 -1.61
N ILE A 27 -17.11 17.21 -2.13
CA ILE A 27 -18.35 17.95 -2.44
C ILE A 27 -18.89 17.66 -3.86
N ALA A 28 -18.08 17.09 -4.75
CA ALA A 28 -18.51 16.77 -6.12
C ALA A 28 -19.10 15.35 -6.31
N GLY A 29 -19.12 14.51 -5.27
CA GLY A 29 -19.44 13.08 -5.38
C GLY A 29 -20.91 12.68 -5.23
N GLY A 30 -21.78 13.54 -4.69
CA GLY A 30 -23.10 13.12 -4.16
C GLY A 30 -24.09 12.53 -5.17
N VAL A 31 -24.01 12.87 -6.46
CA VAL A 31 -25.00 12.44 -7.47
C VAL A 31 -24.49 11.29 -8.34
N ALA A 32 -23.17 11.09 -8.43
CA ALA A 32 -22.57 10.07 -9.29
C ALA A 32 -22.46 8.67 -8.65
N VAL A 33 -22.65 8.56 -7.34
CA VAL A 33 -22.48 7.30 -6.59
C VAL A 33 -23.62 6.30 -6.83
N ALA A 34 -24.84 6.78 -7.12
CA ALA A 34 -26.03 5.92 -7.18
C ALA A 34 -26.11 4.99 -8.41
N THR A 35 -25.39 5.28 -9.51
CA THR A 35 -25.57 4.55 -10.79
C THR A 35 -24.40 3.65 -11.19
N LYS A 36 -23.31 3.62 -10.39
CA LYS A 36 -22.07 2.88 -10.72
C LYS A 36 -21.88 1.55 -9.99
N VAL A 37 -22.94 0.97 -9.44
CA VAL A 37 -22.88 -0.32 -8.72
C VAL A 37 -22.96 -1.53 -9.69
N ALA A 38 -23.41 -1.34 -10.93
CA ALA A 38 -23.77 -2.48 -11.80
C ALA A 38 -22.66 -3.00 -12.74
N THR A 39 -21.47 -2.38 -12.80
CA THR A 39 -20.32 -2.90 -13.56
C THR A 39 -19.02 -2.40 -12.94
N ASP A 40 -18.41 -3.17 -12.04
CA ASP A 40 -17.15 -2.79 -11.40
C ASP A 40 -15.95 -2.92 -12.36
N PRO A 41 -14.81 -2.24 -12.10
CA PRO A 41 -13.73 -3.07 -11.58
C PRO A 41 -13.00 -2.56 -10.32
N ARG A 42 -13.20 -1.30 -9.89
CA ARG A 42 -13.13 -0.86 -8.48
C ARG A 42 -13.86 0.48 -8.32
N THR A 43 -14.84 0.55 -7.42
CA THR A 43 -15.44 1.84 -7.02
C THR A 43 -14.51 2.61 -6.07
N VAL A 44 -14.75 3.92 -5.90
CA VAL A 44 -14.08 4.69 -4.82
C VAL A 44 -14.43 4.09 -3.45
N GLY A 45 -15.66 3.56 -3.29
CA GLY A 45 -16.10 2.88 -2.07
C GLY A 45 -15.23 1.68 -1.71
N THR A 46 -14.98 0.77 -2.66
CA THR A 46 -14.15 -0.42 -2.43
C THR A 46 -12.71 -0.08 -2.03
N GLN A 47 -12.15 1.02 -2.54
CA GLN A 47 -10.82 1.49 -2.13
C GLN A 47 -10.81 2.04 -0.71
N ILE A 48 -11.86 2.80 -0.35
CA ILE A 48 -12.05 3.30 1.02
C ILE A 48 -12.26 2.12 1.98
N ASP A 49 -12.99 1.09 1.57
CA ASP A 49 -13.20 -0.13 2.35
C ASP A 49 -11.87 -0.86 2.59
N ASP A 50 -11.03 -0.98 1.56
CA ASP A 50 -9.68 -1.57 1.68
C ASP A 50 -8.78 -0.77 2.65
N GLU A 51 -8.77 0.56 2.56
CA GLU A 51 -7.99 1.42 3.47
C GLU A 51 -8.53 1.35 4.90
N THR A 52 -9.85 1.33 5.06
CA THR A 52 -10.51 1.16 6.36
C THR A 52 -10.16 -0.21 6.96
N LEU A 53 -10.13 -1.26 6.15
CA LEU A 53 -9.73 -2.60 6.57
C LEU A 53 -8.25 -2.62 7.00
N GLU A 54 -7.36 -2.02 6.22
CA GLU A 54 -5.93 -1.88 6.58
C GLU A 54 -5.76 -1.22 7.95
N GLU A 55 -6.51 -0.14 8.22
CA GLU A 55 -6.45 0.55 9.52
C GLU A 55 -7.06 -0.25 10.67
N LYS A 56 -8.17 -0.98 10.45
CA LYS A 56 -8.71 -1.91 11.45
C LYS A 56 -7.70 -2.98 11.83
N ILE A 57 -7.02 -3.57 10.83
CA ILE A 57 -5.96 -4.56 11.05
C ILE A 57 -4.79 -3.93 11.78
N ARG A 58 -4.33 -2.74 11.35
CA ARG A 58 -3.25 -2.02 12.01
C ARG A 58 -3.57 -1.79 13.48
N PHE A 59 -4.79 -1.38 13.80
CA PHE A 59 -5.23 -1.21 15.18
C PHE A 59 -5.24 -2.51 15.98
N SER A 60 -5.70 -3.63 15.38
CA SER A 60 -5.66 -4.96 16.03
C SER A 60 -4.22 -5.40 16.34
N VAL A 61 -3.34 -5.31 15.33
CA VAL A 61 -1.96 -5.79 15.40
C VAL A 61 -1.08 -4.91 16.30
N MET A 62 -1.26 -3.58 16.27
CA MET A 62 -0.44 -2.63 17.04
C MET A 62 -0.86 -2.49 18.51
N LYS A 63 -1.94 -3.17 18.94
CA LYS A 63 -2.27 -3.31 20.38
C LYS A 63 -1.24 -4.14 21.13
N ASP A 64 -0.62 -5.10 20.45
CA ASP A 64 0.42 -5.93 21.03
C ASP A 64 1.72 -5.09 21.22
N PRO A 65 2.21 -4.94 22.46
CA PRO A 65 3.39 -4.11 22.73
C PRO A 65 4.66 -4.63 22.07
N GLN A 66 4.82 -5.95 21.95
CA GLN A 66 6.00 -6.58 21.35
C GLN A 66 6.02 -6.35 19.84
N ILE A 67 4.89 -6.58 19.16
CA ILE A 67 4.79 -6.31 17.73
C ILE A 67 5.07 -4.83 17.46
N LYS A 68 4.48 -3.94 18.27
CA LYS A 68 4.67 -2.49 18.13
C LYS A 68 6.12 -2.05 18.30
N SER A 69 6.85 -2.61 19.27
CA SER A 69 8.24 -2.23 19.56
C SER A 69 9.23 -2.86 18.58
N GLU A 70 9.08 -4.14 18.26
CA GLU A 70 10.14 -4.95 17.65
C GLU A 70 9.86 -5.33 16.20
N ALA A 71 8.61 -5.34 15.75
CA ALA A 71 8.28 -5.67 14.37
C ALA A 71 8.10 -4.43 13.49
N ARG A 72 8.27 -4.64 12.19
CA ARG A 72 7.82 -3.77 11.11
C ARG A 72 6.77 -4.55 10.34
N VAL A 73 5.53 -4.09 10.38
CA VAL A 73 4.41 -4.74 9.71
C VAL A 73 3.77 -3.74 8.76
N ASN A 74 3.83 -4.05 7.46
CA ASN A 74 3.10 -3.35 6.43
C ASN A 74 1.92 -4.24 6.02
N ILE A 75 0.73 -3.66 6.12
CA ILE A 75 -0.55 -4.31 5.84
C ILE A 75 -1.06 -3.69 4.56
N VAL A 76 -1.41 -4.53 3.59
CA VAL A 76 -1.90 -4.10 2.29
C VAL A 76 -3.16 -4.89 1.94
N SER A 77 -4.30 -4.23 1.80
CA SER A 77 -5.56 -4.84 1.38
C SER A 77 -5.86 -4.58 -0.09
N TYR A 78 -6.44 -5.59 -0.74
CA TYR A 78 -7.07 -5.47 -2.04
C TYR A 78 -8.28 -6.41 -2.11
N GLY A 79 -9.49 -5.85 -2.13
CA GLY A 79 -10.74 -6.62 -2.20
C GLY A 79 -10.90 -7.62 -1.06
N GLY A 80 -10.54 -7.22 0.16
CA GLY A 80 -10.58 -8.06 1.36
C GLY A 80 -9.48 -9.14 1.44
N LYS A 81 -8.59 -9.24 0.45
CA LYS A 81 -7.35 -10.04 0.56
C LYS A 81 -6.27 -9.16 1.17
N VAL A 82 -5.63 -9.64 2.22
CA VAL A 82 -4.61 -8.91 2.97
C VAL A 82 -3.24 -9.53 2.71
N LEU A 83 -2.30 -8.72 2.26
CA LEU A 83 -0.88 -9.04 2.19
C LEU A 83 -0.19 -8.45 3.42
N LEU A 84 0.53 -9.30 4.15
CA LEU A 84 1.40 -8.90 5.27
C LEU A 84 2.85 -9.00 4.83
N ILE A 85 3.58 -7.89 4.87
CA ILE A 85 5.02 -7.84 4.57
C ILE A 85 5.76 -7.07 5.65
N GLY A 86 7.06 -7.33 5.76
CA GLY A 86 7.93 -6.67 6.75
C GLY A 86 8.80 -7.66 7.49
N GLN A 87 9.22 -7.30 8.70
CA GLN A 87 10.14 -8.08 9.50
C GLN A 87 9.68 -8.18 10.94
N ALA A 88 9.90 -9.34 11.55
CA ALA A 88 9.62 -9.57 12.96
C ALA A 88 10.74 -10.42 13.60
N PRO A 89 10.99 -10.29 14.90
CA PRO A 89 12.13 -10.91 15.57
C PRO A 89 12.06 -12.44 15.61
N SER A 90 10.87 -13.03 15.49
CA SER A 90 10.67 -14.48 15.55
C SER A 90 9.52 -14.95 14.68
N GLN A 91 9.51 -16.24 14.35
CA GLN A 91 8.40 -16.88 13.64
C GLN A 91 7.09 -16.81 14.45
N ASN A 92 7.16 -16.97 15.78
CA ASN A 92 5.99 -16.84 16.66
C ASN A 92 5.35 -15.45 16.56
N THR A 93 6.16 -14.39 16.45
CA THR A 93 5.65 -13.02 16.25
C THR A 93 4.95 -12.88 14.89
N ILE A 94 5.46 -13.51 13.84
CA ILE A 94 4.83 -13.54 12.51
C ILE A 94 3.49 -14.27 12.56
N GLU A 95 3.43 -15.42 13.23
CA GLU A 95 2.20 -16.19 13.41
C GLU A 95 1.16 -15.41 14.22
N LEU A 96 1.58 -14.72 15.28
CA LEU A 96 0.69 -13.85 16.05
C LEU A 96 0.12 -12.71 15.19
N VAL A 97 0.95 -12.02 14.40
CA VAL A 97 0.48 -10.97 13.46
C VAL A 97 -0.53 -11.55 12.46
N THR A 98 -0.29 -12.77 11.97
CA THR A 98 -1.20 -13.47 11.04
C THR A 98 -2.55 -13.72 11.71
N SER A 99 -2.55 -14.35 12.88
CA SER A 99 -3.77 -14.70 13.61
C SER A 99 -4.58 -13.46 14.01
N LEU A 100 -3.90 -12.40 14.48
CA LEU A 100 -4.54 -11.12 14.79
C LEU A 100 -5.17 -10.46 13.56
N THR A 101 -4.59 -10.66 12.38
CA THR A 101 -5.11 -10.15 11.11
C THR A 101 -6.32 -10.97 10.65
N GLU A 102 -6.25 -12.29 10.72
CA GLU A 102 -7.34 -13.21 10.36
C GLU A 102 -8.59 -12.99 11.23
N GLY A 103 -8.41 -12.59 12.49
CA GLY A 103 -9.52 -12.27 13.40
C GLY A 103 -10.25 -10.95 13.11
N VAL A 104 -9.81 -10.15 12.13
CA VAL A 104 -10.44 -8.87 11.81
C VAL A 104 -11.58 -9.06 10.81
N GLU A 105 -12.75 -8.51 11.14
CA GLU A 105 -13.91 -8.52 10.26
C GLU A 105 -13.61 -7.84 8.91
N GLY A 106 -13.98 -8.52 7.82
CA GLY A 106 -13.73 -8.08 6.44
C GLY A 106 -12.48 -8.68 5.80
N VAL A 107 -11.64 -9.39 6.57
CA VAL A 107 -10.52 -10.16 6.03
C VAL A 107 -11.02 -11.47 5.43
N ASN A 108 -10.83 -11.65 4.12
CA ASN A 108 -11.22 -12.86 3.38
C ASN A 108 -10.07 -13.86 3.26
N LYS A 109 -8.85 -13.35 3.10
CA LYS A 109 -7.65 -14.17 2.94
C LYS A 109 -6.42 -13.39 3.40
N VAL A 110 -5.57 -14.03 4.18
CA VAL A 110 -4.25 -13.49 4.54
C VAL A 110 -3.17 -14.17 3.72
N ILE A 111 -2.26 -13.38 3.17
CA ILE A 111 -1.07 -13.81 2.45
C ILE A 111 0.10 -13.24 3.24
N ASN A 112 0.78 -14.11 3.98
CA ASN A 112 1.90 -13.69 4.81
C ASN A 112 3.23 -13.87 4.07
N GLU A 113 3.91 -12.75 3.85
CA GLU A 113 5.23 -12.65 3.23
C GLU A 113 6.20 -11.87 4.12
N MET A 114 5.95 -11.83 5.42
CA MET A 114 6.89 -11.34 6.41
C MET A 114 8.13 -12.25 6.47
N ARG A 115 9.23 -11.69 6.96
CA ARG A 115 10.50 -12.41 7.16
C ARG A 115 10.92 -12.33 8.62
N VAL A 116 11.50 -13.41 9.14
CA VAL A 116 12.17 -13.36 10.44
C VAL A 116 13.45 -12.54 10.28
N GLY A 117 13.61 -11.50 11.12
CA GLY A 117 14.77 -10.64 11.10
C GLY A 117 14.53 -9.27 11.74
N ASN A 118 15.58 -8.46 11.74
CA ASN A 118 15.52 -7.09 12.23
C ASN A 118 14.78 -6.17 11.25
N LYS A 119 14.26 -5.05 11.78
CA LYS A 119 13.66 -3.99 10.94
C LYS A 119 14.69 -3.48 9.94
N ILE A 120 14.25 -3.28 8.69
CA ILE A 120 15.09 -2.64 7.67
C ILE A 120 15.42 -1.19 8.04
N SER A 121 16.58 -0.72 7.59
CA SER A 121 17.04 0.64 7.86
C SER A 121 16.21 1.68 7.11
N ALA A 122 16.21 2.93 7.61
CA ALA A 122 15.54 4.06 6.93
C ALA A 122 16.04 4.26 5.48
N THR A 123 17.32 4.01 5.22
CA THR A 123 17.89 4.06 3.86
C THR A 123 17.31 2.97 2.96
N GLN A 124 17.10 1.76 3.48
CA GLN A 124 16.45 0.69 2.71
C GLN A 124 14.99 1.03 2.42
N ILE A 125 14.25 1.55 3.41
CA ILE A 125 12.86 2.01 3.23
C ILE A 125 12.79 3.09 2.13
N ALA A 126 13.70 4.06 2.14
CA ALA A 126 13.76 5.09 1.11
C ALA A 126 14.03 4.51 -0.29
N ARG A 127 14.96 3.55 -0.41
CA ARG A 127 15.21 2.83 -1.67
C ARG A 127 13.98 2.07 -2.16
N ASP A 128 13.30 1.35 -1.28
CA ASP A 128 12.08 0.61 -1.63
C ASP A 128 10.94 1.55 -2.08
N GLY A 129 10.84 2.73 -1.46
CA GLY A 129 9.93 3.79 -1.88
C GLY A 129 10.21 4.32 -3.28
N LEU A 130 11.49 4.49 -3.64
CA LEU A 130 11.90 4.89 -4.99
C LEU A 130 11.58 3.81 -6.03
N ILE A 131 11.87 2.54 -5.74
CA ILE A 131 11.50 1.40 -6.61
C ILE A 131 9.99 1.39 -6.85
N THR A 132 9.21 1.47 -5.76
CA THR A 132 7.74 1.49 -5.84
C THR A 132 7.24 2.67 -6.69
N SER A 133 7.83 3.85 -6.51
CA SER A 133 7.45 5.07 -7.24
C SER A 133 7.80 4.98 -8.72
N GLU A 134 8.94 4.37 -9.06
CA GLU A 134 9.33 4.13 -10.45
C GLU A 134 8.37 3.14 -11.12
N ILE A 135 8.05 2.02 -10.47
CA ILE A 135 7.08 1.04 -11.01
C ILE A 135 5.73 1.72 -11.22
N LYS A 136 5.22 2.45 -10.23
CA LYS A 136 3.93 3.15 -10.33
C LYS A 136 3.94 4.20 -11.45
N SER A 137 5.04 4.94 -11.62
CA SER A 137 5.19 5.91 -12.70
C SER A 137 5.16 5.24 -14.08
N LYS A 138 5.87 4.12 -14.26
CA LYS A 138 5.86 3.38 -15.53
C LYS A 138 4.50 2.77 -15.83
N LEU A 139 3.83 2.21 -14.82
CA LEU A 139 2.46 1.69 -14.96
C LEU A 139 1.45 2.79 -15.32
N LEU A 140 1.59 3.99 -14.75
CA LEU A 140 0.72 5.12 -15.07
C LEU A 140 0.81 5.56 -16.54
N LEU A 141 1.98 5.38 -17.15
CA LEU A 141 2.22 5.71 -18.56
C LEU A 141 1.80 4.58 -19.52
N ASP A 142 1.46 3.39 -19.01
CA ASP A 142 1.06 2.24 -19.82
C ASP A 142 -0.46 2.15 -19.94
N SER A 143 -0.99 2.37 -21.14
CA SER A 143 -2.44 2.38 -21.39
C SER A 143 -3.12 1.01 -21.21
N ARG A 144 -2.36 -0.08 -21.12
CA ARG A 144 -2.91 -1.43 -20.94
C ARG A 144 -3.33 -1.68 -19.50
N VAL A 145 -2.75 -0.97 -18.53
CA VAL A 145 -2.96 -1.19 -17.10
C VAL A 145 -3.52 0.07 -16.45
N LYS A 146 -4.70 -0.03 -15.83
CA LYS A 146 -5.21 1.10 -15.06
C LYS A 146 -4.61 1.09 -13.66
N MET A 147 -4.05 2.23 -13.23
CA MET A 147 -3.42 2.36 -11.90
C MET A 147 -4.37 2.06 -10.74
N ASN A 148 -5.67 2.31 -10.91
CA ASN A 148 -6.66 1.98 -9.90
C ASN A 148 -7.06 0.50 -9.88
N GLN A 149 -6.45 -0.38 -10.69
CA GLN A 149 -6.71 -1.83 -10.67
C GLN A 149 -5.61 -2.61 -9.96
N VAL A 150 -4.48 -1.96 -9.64
CA VAL A 150 -3.32 -2.63 -9.06
C VAL A 150 -2.78 -1.86 -7.85
N LYS A 151 -2.30 -2.58 -6.86
CA LYS A 151 -1.57 -2.03 -5.72
C LYS A 151 -0.15 -2.60 -5.74
N VAL A 152 0.83 -1.70 -5.78
CA VAL A 152 2.26 -2.03 -5.83
C VAL A 152 2.91 -1.53 -4.55
N ILE A 153 3.70 -2.40 -3.92
CA ILE A 153 4.52 -2.08 -2.75
C ILE A 153 5.85 -2.83 -2.86
N THR A 154 6.93 -2.21 -2.38
CA THR A 154 8.24 -2.86 -2.27
C THR A 154 8.66 -2.85 -0.81
N GLU A 155 9.21 -3.96 -0.33
CA GLU A 155 9.72 -4.12 1.02
C GLU A 155 11.00 -4.96 0.98
N ASN A 156 12.09 -4.41 1.49
CA ASN A 156 13.41 -5.05 1.53
C ASN A 156 13.91 -5.55 0.14
N ASN A 157 13.71 -4.74 -0.91
CA ASN A 157 13.95 -5.08 -2.32
C ASN A 157 13.09 -6.23 -2.88
N GLU A 158 12.02 -6.65 -2.22
CA GLU A 158 11.02 -7.54 -2.82
C GLU A 158 9.78 -6.71 -3.19
N THR A 159 9.31 -6.83 -4.43
CA THR A 159 8.13 -6.11 -4.92
C THR A 159 6.93 -7.04 -4.91
N PHE A 160 5.83 -6.55 -4.36
CA PHE A 160 4.56 -7.23 -4.28
C PHE A 160 3.52 -6.46 -5.07
N ILE A 161 2.76 -7.19 -5.89
CA ILE A 161 1.74 -6.62 -6.77
C ILE A 161 0.44 -7.36 -6.54
N MET A 162 -0.59 -6.63 -6.12
CA MET A 162 -1.95 -7.10 -5.92
C MET A 162 -2.88 -6.45 -6.94
N GLY A 163 -3.92 -7.16 -7.38
CA GLY A 163 -4.82 -6.64 -8.39
C GLY A 163 -5.71 -7.71 -9.02
N ASN A 164 -6.86 -7.30 -9.52
CA ASN A 164 -7.69 -8.12 -10.41
C ASN A 164 -7.39 -7.69 -11.84
N VAL A 165 -6.73 -8.54 -12.62
CA VAL A 165 -6.22 -8.19 -13.94
C VAL A 165 -6.41 -9.34 -14.91
N THR A 166 -6.42 -9.05 -16.21
CA THR A 166 -6.33 -10.10 -17.24
C THR A 166 -4.91 -10.65 -17.34
N LYS A 167 -4.75 -11.79 -18.02
CA LYS A 167 -3.41 -12.35 -18.28
C LYS A 167 -2.49 -11.38 -19.01
N GLN A 168 -3.01 -10.71 -20.04
CA GLN A 168 -2.26 -9.72 -20.81
C GLN A 168 -1.81 -8.53 -19.95
N GLN A 169 -2.66 -8.09 -19.03
CA GLN A 169 -2.32 -7.03 -18.08
C GLN A 169 -1.26 -7.49 -17.08
N ALA A 170 -1.37 -8.71 -16.54
CA ALA A 170 -0.35 -9.27 -15.64
C ALA A 170 1.02 -9.33 -16.34
N ASP A 171 1.06 -9.80 -17.59
CA ASP A 171 2.31 -9.88 -18.36
C ASP A 171 2.93 -8.48 -18.57
N ALA A 172 2.10 -7.48 -18.89
CA ALA A 172 2.54 -6.09 -18.99
C ALA A 172 3.10 -5.56 -17.66
N ILE A 173 2.40 -5.81 -16.55
CA ILE A 173 2.80 -5.38 -15.20
C ILE A 173 4.14 -6.00 -14.81
N LEU A 174 4.29 -7.31 -15.00
CA LEU A 174 5.52 -8.04 -14.67
C LEU A 174 6.69 -7.58 -15.54
N SER A 175 6.44 -7.32 -16.84
CA SER A 175 7.43 -6.72 -17.72
C SER A 175 7.89 -5.36 -17.20
N ILE A 176 6.97 -4.46 -16.84
CA ILE A 176 7.30 -3.13 -16.31
C ILE A 176 8.08 -3.23 -15.01
N ALA A 177 7.64 -4.09 -14.09
CA ALA A 177 8.32 -4.32 -12.82
C ALA A 177 9.75 -4.87 -12.99
N SER A 178 10.05 -5.54 -14.11
CA SER A 178 11.40 -6.02 -14.42
C SER A 178 12.32 -4.95 -15.05
N GLN A 179 11.76 -3.85 -15.54
CA GLN A 179 12.45 -2.80 -16.29
C GLN A 179 12.85 -1.58 -15.42
N VAL A 180 12.62 -1.62 -14.11
CA VAL A 180 13.03 -0.52 -13.22
C VAL A 180 14.53 -0.47 -13.02
N SER A 181 15.02 0.73 -12.67
CA SER A 181 16.44 1.05 -12.57
C SER A 181 17.16 0.21 -11.52
N VAL A 182 16.44 -0.16 -10.44
CA VAL A 182 16.90 -1.13 -9.45
C VAL A 182 15.98 -2.33 -9.49
N ARG A 183 16.48 -3.45 -10.01
CA ARG A 183 15.67 -4.67 -10.08
C ARG A 183 15.37 -5.19 -8.67
N PRO A 184 14.09 -5.44 -8.35
CA PRO A 184 13.77 -6.14 -7.12
C PRO A 184 14.33 -7.56 -7.15
N LYS A 185 14.69 -8.08 -5.98
CA LYS A 185 15.19 -9.45 -5.80
C LYS A 185 14.12 -10.49 -6.14
N LYS A 186 12.86 -10.14 -5.90
CA LYS A 186 11.69 -11.00 -6.13
C LYS A 186 10.49 -10.13 -6.49
N VAL A 187 9.72 -10.55 -7.49
CA VAL A 187 8.40 -9.99 -7.78
C VAL A 187 7.36 -11.05 -7.42
N LEU A 188 6.62 -10.84 -6.34
CA LEU A 188 5.55 -11.76 -5.96
C LEU A 188 4.24 -11.29 -6.58
N ASN A 189 3.67 -12.19 -7.38
CA ASN A 189 2.40 -12.00 -8.04
C ASN A 189 1.27 -12.46 -7.10
N VAL A 190 0.51 -11.50 -6.58
CA VAL A 190 -0.72 -11.73 -5.79
C VAL A 190 -1.95 -11.36 -6.63
N LEU A 191 -1.79 -11.33 -7.96
CA LEU A 191 -2.84 -10.99 -8.91
C LEU A 191 -3.86 -12.12 -9.00
N HIS A 192 -5.12 -11.73 -9.11
CA HIS A 192 -6.19 -12.62 -9.50
C HIS A 192 -6.50 -12.41 -10.97
N TYR A 193 -6.50 -13.50 -11.73
CA TYR A 193 -6.76 -13.46 -13.17
C TYR A 193 -8.27 -13.42 -13.42
N LEU A 194 -8.71 -12.37 -14.10
CA LEU A 194 -10.07 -12.28 -14.62
C LEU A 194 -10.18 -13.22 -15.83
N ASN A 195 -11.20 -14.10 -15.81
CA ASN A 195 -11.53 -14.97 -16.93
C ASN A 195 -12.00 -14.16 -18.15
#